data_AF-A0A636I9R5-F1
#
_entry.id   AF-A0A636I9R5-F1
#
_cell.length_a   1.000
_cell.length_b   1.000
_cell.length_c   1.000
_cell.angle_alpha   90.00
_cell.angle_beta   90.00
_cell.angle_gamma   90.00
#
_symmetry.space_group_name_H-M   'P 1'
#
loop_
_entity.id
_entity.type
_entity.pdbx_description
1 polymer ?
#
loop_
_entity_poly.entity_id
_entity_poly.type
_entity_poly.pdbx_seq_one_letter_code
_entity_poly.pdbx_strand_id
1 'polypeptide(L)' 'MHCGHGWIMGKDGKRWHPCRSQDALLAELSAKKQGKPWLLKVMLRLFR' A
#
# COMPACT_ATOMS: atom_id res chain seq x y z
N MET A 1 25.84 -9.95 -4.24
CA MET A 1 24.56 -9.53 -4.85
C MET A 1 24.57 -8.00 -4.94
N HIS A 2 24.98 -7.41 -6.07
CA HIS A 2 25.11 -5.95 -6.17
C HIS A 2 23.83 -5.36 -6.76
N CYS A 3 23.07 -4.64 -5.95
CA CYS A 3 21.84 -3.97 -6.40
C CYS A 3 22.20 -2.54 -6.80
N GLY A 4 22.80 -2.38 -7.99
CA GLY A 4 23.10 -1.05 -8.54
C GLY A 4 21.83 -0.25 -8.85
N HIS A 5 21.93 1.08 -9.00
CA HIS A 5 20.85 1.97 -9.44
C HIS A 5 19.64 2.09 -8.49
N GLY A 6 19.82 1.90 -7.16
CA GLY A 6 18.75 2.15 -6.19
C GLY A 6 17.74 1.00 -6.02
N TRP A 7 18.07 -0.20 -6.51
CA TRP A 7 17.29 -1.41 -6.25
C TRP A 7 17.59 -1.96 -4.85
N ILE A 8 16.55 -2.38 -4.15
CA ILE A 8 16.60 -3.01 -2.82
C ILE A 8 16.15 -4.46 -2.96
N MET A 9 16.81 -5.37 -2.28
CA MET A 9 16.41 -6.76 -2.23
C MET A 9 15.51 -7.01 -1.02
N GLY A 10 14.29 -7.46 -1.27
CA GLY A 10 13.37 -7.92 -0.23
C GLY A 10 13.84 -9.21 0.41
N LYS A 11 13.31 -9.51 1.61
CA LYS A 11 13.56 -10.77 2.32
C LYS A 11 13.13 -12.01 1.53
N ASP A 12 12.21 -11.84 0.58
CA ASP A 12 11.73 -12.88 -0.34
C ASP A 12 12.61 -13.02 -1.60
N GLY A 13 13.76 -12.32 -1.66
CA GLY A 13 14.65 -12.31 -2.82
C GLY A 13 14.12 -11.48 -3.99
N LYS A 14 12.94 -10.86 -3.87
CA LYS A 14 12.41 -9.98 -4.92
C LYS A 14 13.14 -8.65 -4.91
N ARG A 15 13.25 -8.05 -6.09
CA ARG A 15 13.82 -6.71 -6.26
C ARG A 15 12.71 -5.67 -6.13
N TRP A 16 13.00 -4.62 -5.37
CA TRP A 16 12.12 -3.49 -5.14
C TRP A 16 12.85 -2.20 -5.53
N HIS A 17 12.17 -1.27 -6.18
CA HIS A 17 12.74 0.05 -6.48
C HIS A 17 11.71 1.13 -6.13
N PRO A 18 12.07 2.14 -5.30
CA PRO A 18 11.10 3.11 -4.76
C PRO A 18 10.23 3.78 -5.83
N CYS A 19 10.83 4.12 -6.97
CA CYS A 19 10.14 4.82 -8.05
C CYS A 19 9.38 3.90 -9.01
N ARG A 20 9.77 2.60 -9.09
CA ARG A 20 9.18 1.64 -10.05
C ARG A 20 8.23 0.64 -9.44
N SER A 21 8.27 0.47 -8.12
CA SER A 21 7.42 -0.44 -7.35
C SER A 21 6.48 0.32 -6.41
N GLN A 22 6.25 1.62 -6.70
CA GLN A 22 5.39 2.49 -5.91
C GLN A 22 3.92 2.06 -5.99
N ASP A 23 3.48 1.60 -7.16
CA ASP A 23 2.14 1.08 -7.43
C ASP A 23 1.79 -0.12 -6.54
N ALA A 24 2.69 -1.08 -6.39
CA ALA A 24 2.51 -2.22 -5.50
C ALA A 24 2.38 -1.79 -4.03
N LEU A 25 3.17 -0.78 -3.63
CA LEU A 25 3.13 -0.20 -2.28
C LEU A 25 1.82 0.57 -2.04
N LEU A 26 1.36 1.34 -3.03
CA LEU A 26 0.08 2.04 -3.00
C LEU A 26 -1.10 1.05 -2.94
N ALA A 27 -1.04 -0.05 -3.69
CA ALA A 27 -2.05 -1.10 -3.66
C ALA A 27 -2.14 -1.75 -2.28
N GLU A 28 -1.01 -2.08 -1.66
CA GLU A 28 -0.96 -2.64 -0.31
C GLU A 28 -1.50 -1.66 0.74
N LEU A 29 -1.09 -0.39 0.68
CA LEU A 29 -1.58 0.66 1.57
C LEU A 29 -3.07 0.90 1.38
N SER A 30 -3.57 0.89 0.15
CA SER A 30 -4.99 1.10 -0.16
C SER A 30 -5.85 -0.07 0.29
N ALA A 31 -5.39 -1.31 0.07
CA ALA A 31 -6.05 -2.52 0.57
C ALA A 31 -6.15 -2.51 2.10
N LYS A 32 -5.07 -2.09 2.79
CA LYS A 32 -5.06 -1.97 4.25
C LYS A 32 -5.94 -0.82 4.76
N LYS A 33 -6.17 0.20 3.93
CA LYS A 33 -7.03 1.37 4.21
C LYS A 33 -8.48 1.19 3.78
N GLN A 34 -8.91 0.01 3.36
CA GLN A 34 -10.35 -0.26 3.27
C GLN A 34 -10.93 -0.30 4.69
N GLY A 35 -11.25 0.90 5.21
CA GLY A 35 -12.05 1.07 6.41
C GLY A 35 -13.41 0.42 6.21
N LYS A 36 -14.25 0.40 7.24
CA LYS A 36 -15.59 -0.19 7.15
C LYS A 36 -16.52 0.81 6.44
N PRO A 37 -16.82 0.68 5.13
CA PRO A 37 -17.67 1.66 4.44
C PRO A 37 -19.08 1.72 5.03
N TRP A 38 -19.55 0.61 5.62
CA TRP A 38 -20.81 0.58 6.36
C TRP A 38 -20.79 1.45 7.61
N LEU A 39 -19.64 1.53 8.31
CA LEU A 39 -19.49 2.32 9.53
C LEU A 39 -19.53 3.82 9.23
N LEU A 40 -18.87 4.24 8.14
CA LEU A 40 -18.98 5.61 7.61
C LEU A 40 -20.43 5.96 7.24
N LYS A 41 -21.16 5.02 6.61
CA LYS A 41 -22.57 5.20 6.23
C LYS A 41 -23.52 5.25 7.43
N VAL A 42 -23.14 4.65 8.56
CA VAL A 42 -23.89 4.75 9.83
C VAL A 42 -23.60 6.09 10.52
N MET A 43 -22.33 6.48 10.62
CA MET A 43 -21.93 7.78 11.19
C MET A 43 -22.61 8.95 10.44
N LEU A 44 -22.56 8.95 9.10
CA LEU A 44 -23.24 9.97 8.28
C LEU A 44 -24.75 10.04 8.49
N ARG A 45 -25.40 8.94 8.91
CA ARG A 45 -26.84 8.92 9.21
C ARG A 45 -27.17 9.38 10.64
N LEU A 46 -26.24 9.22 11.58
CA LEU A 46 -26.39 9.66 12.96
C LEU A 46 -26.13 11.16 13.14
N PHE A 47 -25.24 11.72 12.33
CA PHE A 47 -24.89 13.14 12.35
C PHE A 47 -25.66 13.99 11.32
N ARG A 48 -26.69 13.43 10.68
CA ARG A 48 -27.60 14.14 9.78
C ARG A 48 -28.94 14.32 10.46
#